data_AF-A0A3A5W0B5-F1
#
_entry.id   AF-A0A3A5W0B5-F1
#
_cell.length_a   1.000
_cell.length_b   1.000
_cell.length_c   1.000
_cell.angle_alpha   90.00
_cell.angle_beta   90.00
_cell.angle_gamma   90.00
#
_symmetry.space_group_name_H-M   'P 1'
#
loop_
_entity.id
_entity.type
_entity.pdbx_description
1 polymer ?
#
loop_
_entity_poly.entity_id
_entity_poly.type
_entity_poly.pdbx_seq_one_letter_code
_entity_poly.pdbx_strand_id
1 'polypeptide(L)'
;MVGEILSDEPAAELANVGLQTEGKKKKFKPRGLFLGHRRDTGKEIDIQPMVLARHAAMLGSTGSGKTVMAKALIEEAALAKIPSLIIDPQGDLARLALGIEPSELEAQNGDIVRAKKLLEMCEVRIWTPLRSKGLPLCIDPFRAPPGDLDAEEAITAWDMVAAGFTGLAGYDVEKAQGKVVKPFLYEILVEGTKHGLNVGDFQALARVVREPNQEFTRQLYPECFYEVEEGEEKPDVPTWEEVMIEHRLTDFEERLPKTTRNDLARRLSAYSSGVNQLLFSNGVPIDIDSFVEPAIPGKIPLNIVYLNTIQD
;
A
#
# COMPACT_ATOMS: atom_id res chain seq x y z
N MET A 1 8.20 -44.90 98.00
CA MET A 1 7.28 -45.36 96.93
C MET A 1 5.88 -45.34 97.55
N VAL A 2 5.12 -44.25 97.72
CA VAL A 2 4.63 -43.21 96.79
C VAL A 2 4.37 -43.82 95.41
N GLY A 3 3.15 -44.23 95.02
CA GLY A 3 1.82 -43.65 95.26
C GLY A 3 1.46 -42.85 94.01
N GLU A 4 0.84 -43.48 93.02
CA GLU A 4 -0.61 -43.47 92.73
C GLU A 4 -1.03 -42.39 91.70
N ILE A 5 -1.60 -42.88 90.58
CA ILE A 5 -2.86 -42.42 89.96
C ILE A 5 -2.86 -41.17 89.03
N LEU A 6 -3.37 -41.42 87.81
CA LEU A 6 -4.07 -40.56 86.81
C LEU A 6 -3.30 -39.74 85.74
N SER A 7 -3.78 -39.97 84.50
CA SER A 7 -3.94 -39.10 83.30
C SER A 7 -2.75 -38.36 82.71
N ASP A 8 -2.49 -38.58 81.41
CA ASP A 8 -2.76 -37.57 80.35
C ASP A 8 -2.41 -38.11 78.95
N GLU A 9 -3.36 -37.98 78.02
CA GLU A 9 -3.10 -38.05 76.58
C GLU A 9 -2.31 -36.79 76.14
N PRO A 10 -1.36 -36.88 75.20
CA PRO A 10 -0.91 -35.72 74.46
C PRO A 10 -1.81 -35.48 73.25
N ALA A 11 -2.35 -34.26 73.21
CA ALA A 11 -3.23 -33.73 72.18
C ALA A 11 -2.62 -33.75 70.78
N ALA A 12 -3.50 -33.85 69.79
CA ALA A 12 -3.21 -33.72 68.38
C ALA A 12 -2.54 -32.38 68.02
N GLU A 13 -1.32 -32.44 67.47
CA GLU A 13 -0.76 -31.31 66.72
C GLU A 13 -1.36 -31.28 65.32
N LEU A 14 -2.34 -30.40 65.14
CA LEU A 14 -2.79 -29.91 63.85
C LEU A 14 -1.61 -29.21 63.14
N ALA A 15 -0.92 -29.94 62.27
CA ALA A 15 -0.03 -29.35 61.30
C ALA A 15 -0.85 -28.46 60.36
N ASN A 16 -0.71 -27.16 60.58
CA ASN A 16 -1.32 -26.08 59.82
C ASN A 16 -0.81 -26.18 58.37
N VAL A 17 -1.59 -26.84 57.49
CA VAL A 17 -1.38 -26.81 56.05
C VAL A 17 -1.66 -25.37 55.62
N GLY A 18 -0.62 -24.55 55.64
CA GLY A 18 -0.65 -23.21 55.09
C GLY A 18 -1.07 -23.32 53.64
N LEU A 19 -2.33 -22.97 53.37
CA LEU A 19 -2.80 -22.56 52.05
C LEU A 19 -1.84 -21.47 51.58
N GLN A 20 -0.88 -21.84 50.73
CA GLN A 20 -0.14 -20.89 49.94
C GLN A 20 -1.17 -20.21 49.06
N THR A 21 -1.62 -19.04 49.50
CA THR A 21 -2.37 -18.12 48.66
C THR A 21 -1.47 -17.84 47.46
N GLU A 22 -1.83 -18.38 46.29
CA GLU A 22 -1.19 -18.05 45.03
C GLU A 22 -1.19 -16.51 44.90
N GLY A 23 -0.02 -15.91 45.10
CA GLY A 23 0.13 -14.47 44.92
C GLY A 23 -0.30 -14.14 43.50
N LYS A 24 -1.26 -13.21 43.35
CA LYS A 24 -1.72 -12.69 42.05
C LYS A 24 -0.53 -12.50 41.13
N LYS A 25 -0.37 -13.37 40.12
CA LYS A 25 0.69 -13.24 39.10
C LYS A 25 0.58 -11.83 38.52
N LYS A 26 1.60 -11.00 38.73
CA LYS A 26 1.65 -9.66 38.14
C LYS A 26 1.55 -9.83 36.62
N LYS A 27 0.48 -9.30 36.01
CA LYS A 27 0.33 -9.30 34.55
C LYS A 27 1.54 -8.57 33.94
N PHE A 28 2.18 -9.20 32.96
CA PHE A 28 3.28 -8.60 32.22
C PHE A 28 2.83 -7.29 31.57
N LYS A 29 3.69 -6.26 31.59
CA LYS A 29 3.42 -4.96 30.97
C LYS A 29 4.39 -4.75 29.81
N PRO A 30 3.94 -4.93 28.56
CA PRO A 30 4.77 -4.72 27.38
C PRO A 30 5.35 -3.31 27.32
N ARG A 31 6.60 -3.21 26.88
CA ARG A 31 7.34 -1.97 26.60
C ARG A 31 7.52 -1.71 25.11
N GLY A 32 7.43 -2.75 24.27
CA GLY A 32 7.43 -2.68 22.82
C GLY A 32 6.24 -3.43 22.23
N LEU A 33 6.51 -4.33 21.30
CA LEU A 33 5.53 -5.18 20.64
C LEU A 33 5.53 -6.56 21.31
N PHE A 34 4.45 -6.90 22.00
CA PHE A 34 4.30 -8.17 22.69
C PHE A 34 3.76 -9.25 21.75
N LEU A 35 4.65 -10.16 21.35
CA LEU A 35 4.37 -11.21 20.36
C LEU A 35 4.11 -12.58 20.99
N GLY A 36 3.86 -12.62 22.30
CA GLY A 36 3.54 -13.83 23.05
C GLY A 36 4.68 -14.33 23.92
N HIS A 37 4.77 -15.65 24.09
CA HIS A 37 5.71 -16.29 25.01
C HIS A 37 6.56 -17.33 24.28
N ARG A 38 7.82 -17.45 24.70
CA ARG A 38 8.68 -18.56 24.31
C ARG A 38 8.10 -19.87 24.85
N ARG A 39 7.98 -20.88 23.98
CA ARG A 39 7.44 -22.20 24.35
C ARG A 39 8.32 -22.97 25.34
N ASP A 40 9.62 -22.74 25.32
CA ASP A 40 10.61 -23.46 26.14
C ASP A 40 10.72 -22.95 27.58
N THR A 41 10.53 -21.65 27.77
CA THR A 41 10.84 -20.95 29.02
C THR A 41 9.65 -20.18 29.59
N GLY A 42 8.57 -20.02 28.82
CA GLY A 42 7.43 -19.16 29.17
C GLY A 42 7.76 -17.67 29.17
N LYS A 43 9.01 -17.27 28.90
CA LYS A 43 9.43 -15.87 28.88
C LYS A 43 8.73 -15.11 27.76
N GLU A 44 8.42 -13.86 28.04
CA GLU A 44 7.75 -12.95 27.13
C GLU A 44 8.64 -12.60 25.93
N ILE A 45 8.02 -12.50 24.75
CA ILE A 45 8.62 -12.00 23.53
C ILE A 45 8.11 -10.58 23.33
N ASP A 46 8.87 -9.61 23.83
CA ASP A 46 8.57 -8.18 23.73
C ASP A 46 9.71 -7.50 22.96
N ILE A 47 9.44 -7.10 21.71
CA ILE A 47 10.46 -6.58 20.79
C ILE A 47 10.32 -5.07 20.61
N GLN A 48 11.43 -4.39 20.35
CA GLN A 48 11.41 -2.95 20.08
C GLN A 48 10.69 -2.68 18.73
N PRO A 49 9.79 -1.68 18.66
CA PRO A 49 9.09 -1.37 17.41
C PRO A 49 10.01 -1.04 16.23
N MET A 50 11.18 -0.45 16.51
CA MET A 50 12.22 -0.15 15.50
C MET A 50 12.75 -1.38 14.76
N VAL A 51 12.50 -2.60 15.26
CA VAL A 51 12.83 -3.83 14.52
C VAL A 51 12.04 -3.91 13.21
N LEU A 52 10.84 -3.32 13.13
CA LEU A 52 10.03 -3.28 11.90
C LEU A 52 10.73 -2.54 10.75
N ALA A 53 11.65 -1.62 11.05
CA ALA A 53 12.47 -0.94 10.03
C ALA A 53 13.47 -1.87 9.32
N ARG A 54 13.66 -3.11 9.80
CA ARG A 54 14.53 -4.13 9.17
C ARG A 54 13.76 -5.20 8.41
N HIS A 55 12.46 -5.01 8.19
CA HIS A 55 11.54 -5.98 7.61
C HIS A 55 11.29 -7.21 8.51
N ALA A 56 10.13 -7.83 8.34
CA ALA A 56 9.74 -9.06 9.01
C ALA A 56 9.07 -10.01 8.01
N ALA A 57 9.32 -11.31 8.17
CA ALA A 57 8.70 -12.35 7.37
C ALA A 57 8.07 -13.42 8.27
N MET A 58 6.84 -13.83 7.92
CA MET A 58 6.12 -14.89 8.63
C MET A 58 5.99 -16.11 7.70
N LEU A 59 6.70 -17.19 8.02
CA LEU A 59 6.76 -18.41 7.21
C LEU A 59 6.04 -19.56 7.92
N GLY A 60 5.25 -20.33 7.16
CA GLY A 60 4.50 -21.47 7.70
C GLY A 60 3.47 -22.02 6.72
N SER A 61 3.03 -23.26 6.93
CA SER A 61 1.98 -23.89 6.13
C SER A 61 0.59 -23.28 6.40
N THR A 62 -0.42 -23.63 5.60
CA THR A 62 -1.82 -23.27 5.90
C THR A 62 -2.22 -23.81 7.28
N GLY A 63 -2.96 -23.01 8.06
CA GLY A 63 -3.36 -23.36 9.42
C GLY A 63 -2.29 -23.20 10.51
N SER A 64 -1.04 -22.84 10.15
CA SER A 64 0.04 -22.62 11.14
C SER A 64 -0.10 -21.35 12.00
N GLY A 65 -1.10 -20.51 11.73
CA GLY A 65 -1.33 -19.26 12.49
C GLY A 65 -0.67 -18.01 11.89
N LYS A 66 -0.14 -18.03 10.66
CA LYS A 66 0.45 -16.84 9.99
C LYS A 66 -0.46 -15.60 10.06
N THR A 67 -1.73 -15.77 9.69
CA THR A 67 -2.71 -14.67 9.69
C THR A 67 -2.99 -14.16 11.11
N VAL A 68 -3.01 -15.06 12.09
CA VAL A 68 -3.20 -14.68 13.51
C VAL A 68 -1.99 -13.89 14.01
N MET A 69 -0.78 -14.33 13.65
CA MET A 69 0.46 -13.61 13.96
C MET A 69 0.51 -12.23 13.30
N ALA A 70 0.05 -12.12 12.04
CA ALA A 70 -0.05 -10.83 11.34
C ALA A 70 -1.01 -9.88 12.06
N LYS A 71 -2.19 -10.37 12.49
CA LYS A 71 -3.14 -9.58 13.30
C LYS A 71 -2.49 -9.11 14.59
N ALA A 72 -1.88 -10.02 15.35
CA ALA A 72 -1.21 -9.67 16.60
C ALA A 72 -0.13 -8.58 16.39
N LEU A 73 0.66 -8.69 15.32
CA LEU A 73 1.67 -7.68 14.99
C LEU A 73 1.05 -6.31 14.66
N ILE A 74 -0.05 -6.28 13.90
CA ILE A 74 -0.77 -5.05 13.54
C ILE A 74 -1.38 -4.41 14.80
N GLU A 75 -2.00 -5.19 15.68
CA GLU A 75 -2.57 -4.72 16.93
C GLU A 75 -1.49 -4.11 17.85
N GLU A 76 -0.34 -4.79 17.98
CA GLU A 76 0.78 -4.30 18.77
C GLU A 76 1.43 -3.06 18.15
N ALA A 77 1.52 -2.97 16.82
CA ALA A 77 1.97 -1.78 16.12
C ALA A 77 1.03 -0.58 16.40
N ALA A 78 -0.29 -0.81 16.36
CA ALA A 78 -1.27 0.22 16.68
C ALA A 78 -1.15 0.70 18.14
N LEU A 79 -0.96 -0.21 19.10
CA LEU A 79 -0.71 0.13 20.50
C LEU A 79 0.61 0.89 20.70
N ALA A 80 1.59 0.65 19.83
CA ALA A 80 2.84 1.40 19.74
C ALA A 80 2.72 2.73 18.96
N LYS A 81 1.50 3.11 18.54
CA LYS A 81 1.18 4.32 17.76
C LYS A 81 1.79 4.33 16.35
N ILE A 82 1.91 3.16 15.74
CA ILE A 82 2.40 2.99 14.37
C ILE A 82 1.21 2.72 13.45
N PRO A 83 0.91 3.60 12.48
CA PRO A 83 -0.15 3.35 11.50
C PRO A 83 0.21 2.19 10.58
N SER A 84 -0.79 1.52 10.02
CA SER A 84 -0.58 0.38 9.11
C SER A 84 -1.32 0.57 7.79
N LEU A 85 -0.64 0.24 6.68
CA LEU A 85 -1.23 -0.03 5.38
C LEU A 85 -1.18 -1.54 5.14
N ILE A 86 -2.35 -2.15 4.98
CA ILE A 86 -2.53 -3.59 4.94
C ILE A 86 -3.13 -3.94 3.58
N ILE A 87 -2.42 -4.76 2.81
CA ILE A 87 -2.93 -5.32 1.55
C ILE A 87 -3.55 -6.68 1.86
N ASP A 88 -4.88 -6.79 1.78
CA ASP A 88 -5.65 -7.96 2.20
C ASP A 88 -6.34 -8.63 1.01
N PRO A 89 -5.66 -9.55 0.29
CA PRO A 89 -6.24 -10.26 -0.83
C PRO A 89 -7.30 -11.29 -0.41
N GLN A 90 -7.18 -11.86 0.79
CA GLN A 90 -8.07 -12.94 1.25
C GLN A 90 -9.25 -12.41 2.09
N GLY A 91 -9.16 -11.19 2.58
CA GLY A 91 -10.21 -10.56 3.39
C GLY A 91 -10.18 -10.96 4.86
N ASP A 92 -9.15 -11.67 5.31
CA ASP A 92 -9.05 -12.17 6.68
C ASP A 92 -8.67 -11.06 7.66
N LEU A 93 -7.91 -10.05 7.21
CA LEU A 93 -7.42 -8.94 8.02
C LEU A 93 -8.46 -7.83 8.15
N ALA A 94 -9.39 -7.70 7.21
CA ALA A 94 -10.57 -6.82 7.33
C ALA A 94 -11.38 -7.07 8.62
N ARG A 95 -11.29 -8.28 9.19
CA ARG A 95 -11.90 -8.60 10.50
C ARG A 95 -11.32 -7.81 11.67
N LEU A 96 -10.18 -7.12 11.52
CA LEU A 96 -9.66 -6.17 12.51
C LEU A 96 -10.63 -4.99 12.75
N ALA A 97 -11.53 -4.71 11.80
CA ALA A 97 -12.61 -3.75 12.00
C ALA A 97 -13.68 -4.24 12.99
N LEU A 98 -13.70 -5.55 13.27
CA LEU A 98 -14.65 -6.16 14.20
C LEU A 98 -14.01 -6.25 15.58
N GLY A 99 -14.72 -5.78 16.59
CA GLY A 99 -14.36 -6.06 17.98
C GLY A 99 -14.59 -7.53 18.35
N ILE A 100 -14.05 -7.93 19.50
CA ILE A 100 -14.39 -9.19 20.16
C ILE A 100 -15.28 -8.90 21.35
N GLU A 101 -16.24 -9.78 21.63
CA GLU A 101 -17.07 -9.67 22.82
C GLU A 101 -16.21 -9.84 24.10
N PRO A 102 -16.31 -8.94 25.09
CA PRO A 102 -15.46 -9.01 26.29
C PRO A 102 -15.57 -10.33 27.04
N SER A 103 -16.77 -10.94 27.07
CA SER A 103 -17.02 -12.23 27.73
C SER A 103 -16.30 -13.40 27.03
N GLU A 104 -16.29 -13.41 25.70
CA GLU A 104 -15.58 -14.41 24.90
C GLU A 104 -14.07 -14.29 25.08
N LEU A 105 -13.57 -13.05 25.10
CA LEU A 105 -12.17 -12.76 25.34
C LEU A 105 -11.73 -13.20 26.75
N GLU A 106 -12.56 -12.93 27.77
CA GLU A 106 -12.28 -13.33 29.15
C GLU A 106 -12.26 -14.86 29.31
N ALA A 107 -13.20 -15.57 28.67
CA ALA A 107 -13.24 -17.03 28.67
C ALA A 107 -11.97 -17.68 28.07
N GLN A 108 -11.24 -16.95 27.23
CA GLN A 108 -9.97 -17.38 26.61
C GLN A 108 -8.73 -16.79 27.31
N ASN A 109 -8.87 -16.26 28.54
CA ASN A 109 -7.82 -15.58 29.30
C ASN A 109 -7.19 -14.36 28.58
N GLY A 110 -7.96 -13.69 27.71
CA GLY A 110 -7.52 -12.50 27.00
C GLY A 110 -7.49 -11.25 27.88
N ASP A 111 -6.78 -10.21 27.42
CA ASP A 111 -6.64 -8.95 28.14
C ASP A 111 -7.69 -7.92 27.68
N ILE A 112 -8.82 -7.89 28.39
CA ILE A 112 -9.94 -6.97 28.12
C ILE A 112 -9.50 -5.50 28.16
N VAL A 113 -8.59 -5.14 29.07
CA VAL A 113 -8.12 -3.75 29.20
C VAL A 113 -7.31 -3.35 27.97
N ARG A 114 -6.47 -4.26 27.48
CA ARG A 114 -5.66 -4.04 26.28
C ARG A 114 -6.51 -4.01 25.01
N ALA A 115 -7.50 -4.90 24.90
CA ALA A 115 -8.45 -4.92 23.79
C ALA A 115 -9.29 -3.64 23.72
N LYS A 116 -9.81 -3.17 24.85
CA LYS A 116 -10.54 -1.88 24.91
C LYS A 116 -9.65 -0.71 24.49
N LYS A 117 -8.42 -0.66 25.00
CA LYS A 117 -7.44 0.37 24.62
C LYS A 117 -7.14 0.36 23.13
N LEU A 118 -6.97 -0.82 22.53
CA LEU A 118 -6.77 -0.96 21.09
C LEU A 118 -7.95 -0.37 20.30
N LEU A 119 -9.18 -0.76 20.63
CA LEU A 119 -10.39 -0.28 19.95
C LEU A 119 -10.57 1.25 20.08
N GLU A 120 -10.24 1.82 21.24
CA GLU A 120 -10.29 3.27 21.47
C GLU A 120 -9.23 4.03 20.66
N MET A 121 -8.02 3.47 20.54
CA MET A 121 -6.90 4.08 19.80
C MET A 121 -7.03 3.93 18.29
N CYS A 122 -7.60 2.84 17.79
CA CYS A 122 -7.61 2.54 16.36
C CYS A 122 -8.70 3.29 15.58
N GLU A 123 -8.35 3.67 14.36
CA GLU A 123 -9.27 4.09 13.31
C GLU A 123 -9.11 3.14 12.13
N VAL A 124 -10.02 2.17 12.01
CA VAL A 124 -9.96 1.18 10.93
C VAL A 124 -10.64 1.73 9.68
N ARG A 125 -9.91 1.77 8.57
CA ARG A 125 -10.38 2.25 7.25
C ARG A 125 -10.35 1.09 6.27
N ILE A 126 -11.51 0.74 5.70
CA ILE A 126 -11.59 -0.32 4.70
C ILE A 126 -11.69 0.31 3.32
N TRP A 127 -10.63 0.18 2.54
CA TRP A 127 -10.51 0.64 1.18
C TRP A 127 -10.89 -0.49 0.21
N THR A 128 -11.83 -0.22 -0.69
CA THR A 128 -12.33 -1.21 -1.66
C THR A 128 -12.15 -0.70 -3.08
N PRO A 129 -11.05 -1.05 -3.77
CA PRO A 129 -10.92 -0.76 -5.20
C PRO A 129 -12.09 -1.34 -5.99
N LEU A 130 -12.50 -0.68 -7.08
CA LEU A 130 -13.58 -1.09 -7.99
C LEU A 130 -15.00 -1.19 -7.38
N ARG A 131 -15.19 -0.82 -6.12
CA ARG A 131 -16.48 -0.92 -5.41
C ARG A 131 -16.67 0.26 -4.48
N SER A 132 -17.94 0.57 -4.19
CA SER A 132 -18.35 1.65 -3.29
C SER A 132 -18.87 1.15 -1.93
N LYS A 133 -18.69 -0.14 -1.61
CA LYS A 133 -19.13 -0.72 -0.33
C LYS A 133 -18.27 -0.27 0.86
N GLY A 134 -16.99 0.00 0.61
CA GLY A 134 -16.08 0.67 1.54
C GLY A 134 -15.65 2.03 1.00
N LEU A 135 -14.50 2.52 1.46
CA LEU A 135 -13.89 3.73 0.91
C LEU A 135 -13.35 3.42 -0.49
N PRO A 136 -13.83 4.11 -1.55
CA PRO A 136 -13.35 3.84 -2.90
C PRO A 136 -11.90 4.33 -3.04
N LEU A 137 -11.06 3.48 -3.63
CA LEU A 137 -9.63 3.72 -3.82
C LEU A 137 -9.27 3.45 -5.27
N CYS A 138 -8.52 4.35 -5.90
CA CYS A 138 -7.93 4.13 -7.21
C CYS A 138 -6.40 4.26 -7.18
N ILE A 139 -5.76 3.62 -8.15
CA ILE A 139 -4.33 3.77 -8.40
C ILE A 139 -4.21 4.69 -9.60
N ASP A 140 -4.05 6.00 -9.39
CA ASP A 140 -3.85 6.92 -10.51
C ASP A 140 -2.36 6.90 -10.93
N PRO A 141 -2.00 6.34 -12.11
CA PRO A 141 -0.62 6.22 -12.55
C PRO A 141 -0.10 7.50 -13.22
N PHE A 142 -0.95 8.52 -13.39
CA PHE A 142 -0.62 9.76 -14.10
C PHE A 142 -0.20 10.90 -13.17
N ARG A 143 -0.09 10.65 -11.86
CA ARG A 143 0.53 11.60 -10.93
C ARG A 143 2.00 11.80 -11.29
N ALA A 144 2.32 12.98 -11.78
CA ALA A 144 3.71 13.38 -12.01
C ALA A 144 4.48 13.35 -10.68
N PRO A 145 5.76 12.95 -10.68
CA PRO A 145 6.62 13.08 -9.53
C PRO A 145 6.67 14.53 -9.02
N PRO A 146 6.84 14.76 -7.70
CA PRO A 146 6.99 16.09 -7.15
C PRO A 146 8.11 16.89 -7.83
N GLY A 147 7.88 18.18 -8.04
CA GLY A 147 8.84 19.05 -8.75
C GLY A 147 10.04 19.49 -7.91
N ASP A 148 10.04 19.18 -6.62
CA ASP A 148 11.10 19.49 -5.65
C ASP A 148 12.09 18.34 -5.42
N LEU A 149 11.90 17.20 -6.10
CA LEU A 149 12.85 16.10 -6.10
C LEU A 149 14.20 16.53 -6.69
N ASP A 150 15.29 15.92 -6.21
CA ASP A 150 16.56 16.06 -6.88
C ASP A 150 16.56 15.33 -8.25
N ALA A 151 17.59 15.57 -9.06
CA ALA A 151 17.64 15.03 -10.41
C ALA A 151 17.68 13.48 -10.45
N GLU A 152 18.34 12.83 -9.49
CA GLU A 152 18.44 11.36 -9.45
C GLU A 152 17.12 10.74 -8.98
N GLU A 153 16.48 11.35 -7.99
CA GLU A 153 15.16 10.98 -7.50
C GLU A 153 14.09 11.14 -8.59
N ALA A 154 14.11 12.25 -9.32
CA ALA A 154 13.19 12.50 -10.43
C ALA A 154 13.35 11.46 -11.54
N ILE A 155 14.59 11.14 -11.95
CA ILE A 155 14.88 10.09 -12.95
C ILE A 155 14.33 8.75 -12.47
N THR A 156 14.58 8.39 -11.21
CA THR A 156 14.11 7.12 -10.62
C THR A 156 12.58 7.06 -10.59
N ALA A 157 11.93 8.15 -10.18
CA ALA A 157 10.47 8.23 -10.12
C ALA A 157 9.84 8.07 -11.52
N TRP A 158 10.36 8.77 -12.52
CA TRP A 158 9.88 8.63 -13.90
C TRP A 158 10.15 7.24 -14.49
N ASP A 159 11.28 6.61 -14.19
CA ASP A 159 11.56 5.23 -14.62
C ASP A 159 10.57 4.24 -14.01
N MET A 160 10.19 4.42 -12.74
CA MET A 160 9.16 3.62 -12.08
C MET A 160 7.78 3.79 -12.73
N VAL A 161 7.38 5.03 -13.07
CA VAL A 161 6.12 5.30 -13.79
C VAL A 161 6.14 4.64 -15.17
N ALA A 162 7.23 4.79 -15.94
CA ALA A 162 7.38 4.18 -17.25
C ALA A 162 7.36 2.64 -17.18
N ALA A 163 8.01 2.05 -16.17
CA ALA A 163 7.97 0.61 -15.91
C ALA A 163 6.53 0.14 -15.61
N GLY A 164 5.78 0.91 -14.81
CA GLY A 164 4.37 0.66 -14.52
C GLY A 164 3.51 0.60 -15.79
N PHE A 165 3.58 1.62 -16.66
CA PHE A 165 2.84 1.61 -17.93
C PHE A 165 3.29 0.50 -18.88
N THR A 166 4.59 0.17 -18.89
CA THR A 166 5.14 -0.96 -19.67
C THR A 166 4.50 -2.29 -19.22
N GLY A 167 4.43 -2.51 -17.90
CA GLY A 167 3.79 -3.68 -17.30
C GLY A 167 2.28 -3.71 -17.54
N LEU A 168 1.58 -2.57 -17.41
CA LEU A 168 0.15 -2.46 -17.73
C LEU A 168 -0.12 -2.80 -19.20
N ALA A 169 0.74 -2.36 -20.12
CA ALA A 169 0.65 -2.76 -21.51
C ALA A 169 1.05 -4.24 -21.78
N GLY A 170 1.34 -5.02 -20.74
CA GLY A 170 1.65 -6.45 -20.85
C GLY A 170 3.03 -6.73 -21.44
N TYR A 171 3.95 -5.77 -21.37
CA TYR A 171 5.36 -5.97 -21.69
C TYR A 171 6.15 -6.20 -20.41
N ASP A 172 6.97 -7.25 -20.43
CA ASP A 172 7.90 -7.57 -19.35
C ASP A 172 9.17 -6.74 -19.52
N VAL A 173 9.46 -5.86 -18.55
CA VAL A 173 10.60 -4.93 -18.55
C VAL A 173 11.95 -5.65 -18.64
N GLU A 174 12.03 -6.91 -18.25
CA GLU A 174 13.25 -7.72 -18.32
C GLU A 174 13.46 -8.37 -19.69
N LYS A 175 12.43 -8.40 -20.54
CA LYS A 175 12.48 -9.00 -21.90
C LYS A 175 12.82 -7.96 -22.96
N ALA A 176 13.26 -8.45 -24.12
CA ALA A 176 13.73 -7.62 -25.23
C ALA A 176 12.74 -6.51 -25.62
N GLN A 177 11.44 -6.81 -25.74
CA GLN A 177 10.44 -5.78 -26.07
C GLN A 177 10.25 -4.76 -24.94
N GLY A 178 10.19 -5.19 -23.68
CA GLY A 178 10.04 -4.27 -22.54
C GLY A 178 11.24 -3.34 -22.37
N LYS A 179 12.45 -3.83 -22.67
CA LYS A 179 13.69 -3.01 -22.66
C LYS A 179 13.70 -1.88 -23.69
N VAL A 180 12.85 -1.95 -24.73
CA VAL A 180 12.70 -0.88 -25.73
C VAL A 180 11.46 -0.04 -25.43
N VAL A 181 10.35 -0.66 -25.02
CA VAL A 181 9.10 0.04 -24.68
C VAL A 181 9.25 0.94 -23.46
N LYS A 182 9.95 0.49 -22.41
CA LYS A 182 10.10 1.28 -21.17
C LYS A 182 10.81 2.62 -21.42
N PRO A 183 12.03 2.65 -22.03
CA PRO A 183 12.68 3.91 -22.34
C PRO A 183 11.86 4.80 -23.29
N PHE A 184 11.12 4.22 -24.23
CA PHE A 184 10.23 5.00 -25.10
C PHE A 184 9.12 5.69 -24.29
N LEU A 185 8.43 4.98 -23.40
CA LEU A 185 7.41 5.57 -22.55
C LEU A 185 7.98 6.61 -21.58
N TYR A 186 9.17 6.37 -21.04
CA TYR A 186 9.88 7.33 -20.20
C TYR A 186 10.05 8.68 -20.91
N GLU A 187 10.57 8.68 -22.14
CA GLU A 187 10.79 9.92 -22.90
C GLU A 187 9.47 10.64 -23.22
N ILE A 188 8.43 9.91 -23.60
CA ILE A 188 7.11 10.48 -23.85
C ILE A 188 6.54 11.16 -22.60
N LEU A 189 6.67 10.52 -21.43
CA LEU A 189 6.14 11.04 -20.17
C LEU A 189 6.94 12.27 -19.71
N VAL A 190 8.27 12.20 -19.75
CA VAL A 190 9.16 13.28 -19.31
C VAL A 190 9.04 14.49 -20.23
N GLU A 191 9.26 14.30 -21.53
CA GLU A 191 9.20 15.41 -22.49
C GLU A 191 7.78 15.93 -22.66
N GLY A 192 6.77 15.06 -22.55
CA GLY A 192 5.38 15.44 -22.59
C GLY A 192 5.01 16.37 -21.43
N THR A 193 5.40 15.99 -20.20
CA THR A 193 5.20 16.82 -19.01
C THR A 193 5.95 18.16 -19.13
N LYS A 194 7.21 18.14 -19.56
CA LYS A 194 8.06 19.33 -19.71
C LYS A 194 7.51 20.34 -20.73
N HIS A 195 6.86 19.88 -21.78
CA HIS A 195 6.27 20.72 -22.84
C HIS A 195 4.76 20.94 -22.69
N GLY A 196 4.16 20.51 -21.59
CA GLY A 196 2.73 20.66 -21.33
C GLY A 196 1.83 19.83 -22.27
N LEU A 197 2.38 18.82 -22.94
CA LEU A 197 1.61 17.89 -23.76
C LEU A 197 0.74 17.03 -22.84
N ASN A 198 -0.54 16.92 -23.16
CA ASN A 198 -1.46 16.11 -22.37
C ASN A 198 -1.13 14.61 -22.49
N VAL A 199 -0.59 14.04 -21.42
CA VAL A 199 -0.37 12.62 -21.20
C VAL A 199 -1.04 12.14 -19.90
N GLY A 200 -2.03 12.88 -19.39
CA GLY A 200 -2.62 12.70 -18.06
C GLY A 200 -3.72 11.63 -17.95
N ASP A 201 -4.00 10.91 -19.04
CA ASP A 201 -4.94 9.79 -19.06
C ASP A 201 -4.55 8.76 -20.13
N PHE A 202 -5.13 7.56 -20.05
CA PHE A 202 -4.79 6.46 -20.97
C PHE A 202 -5.12 6.75 -22.44
N GLN A 203 -6.15 7.56 -22.73
CA GLN A 203 -6.50 7.90 -24.11
C GLN A 203 -5.53 8.93 -24.68
N ALA A 204 -5.20 9.96 -23.90
CA ALA A 204 -4.23 10.97 -24.24
C ALA A 204 -2.84 10.35 -24.45
N LEU A 205 -2.37 9.54 -23.48
CA LEU A 205 -1.10 8.83 -23.60
C LEU A 205 -1.10 7.88 -24.82
N ALA A 206 -2.17 7.11 -25.05
CA ALA A 206 -2.26 6.23 -26.21
C ALA A 206 -2.21 6.99 -27.54
N ARG A 207 -2.79 8.21 -27.61
CA ARG A 207 -2.73 9.07 -28.80
C ARG A 207 -1.29 9.53 -29.06
N VAL A 208 -0.61 10.03 -28.03
CA VAL A 208 0.80 10.46 -28.12
C VAL A 208 1.71 9.30 -28.47
N VAL A 209 1.56 8.14 -27.83
CA VAL A 209 2.34 6.94 -28.16
C VAL A 209 2.16 6.52 -29.63
N ARG A 210 0.96 6.69 -30.18
CA ARG A 210 0.66 6.28 -31.56
C ARG A 210 1.37 7.15 -32.58
N GLU A 211 1.29 8.47 -32.42
CA GLU A 211 1.83 9.46 -33.38
C GLU A 211 2.59 10.56 -32.61
N PRO A 212 3.73 10.25 -31.96
CA PRO A 212 4.38 11.16 -31.01
C PRO A 212 4.84 12.45 -31.66
N ASN A 213 5.54 12.36 -32.79
CA ASN A 213 6.06 13.53 -33.51
C ASN A 213 4.91 14.49 -33.86
N GLN A 214 3.81 13.97 -34.40
CA GLN A 214 2.64 14.78 -34.74
C GLN A 214 2.03 15.46 -33.52
N GLU A 215 1.89 14.76 -32.40
CA GLU A 215 1.26 15.29 -31.19
C GLU A 215 2.15 16.33 -30.50
N PHE A 216 3.47 16.14 -30.46
CA PHE A 216 4.42 17.16 -29.99
C PHE A 216 4.42 18.39 -30.90
N THR A 217 4.47 18.24 -32.23
CA THR A 217 4.42 19.37 -33.15
C THR A 217 3.13 20.18 -32.98
N ARG A 218 1.98 19.52 -32.80
CA ARG A 218 0.69 20.19 -32.52
C ARG A 218 0.68 20.97 -31.22
N GLN A 219 1.33 20.45 -30.19
CA GLN A 219 1.41 21.12 -28.89
C GLN A 219 2.33 22.34 -28.93
N LEU A 220 3.43 22.26 -29.69
CA LEU A 220 4.46 23.29 -29.75
C LEU A 220 4.16 24.40 -30.77
N TYR A 221 3.45 24.06 -31.85
CA TYR A 221 3.06 24.98 -32.93
C TYR A 221 1.54 24.92 -33.19
N PRO A 222 0.70 25.21 -32.18
CA PRO A 222 -0.76 25.08 -32.31
C PRO A 222 -1.34 25.97 -33.42
N GLU A 223 -0.73 27.12 -33.71
CA GLU A 223 -1.08 28.05 -34.79
C GLU A 223 -1.10 27.39 -36.17
N CYS A 224 -0.26 26.38 -36.42
CA CYS A 224 -0.23 25.65 -37.67
C CYS A 224 -1.43 24.70 -37.86
N PHE A 225 -2.32 24.55 -36.86
CA PHE A 225 -3.40 23.57 -36.89
C PHE A 225 -4.82 24.14 -36.79
N TYR A 226 -4.98 25.44 -36.53
CA TYR A 226 -6.31 26.08 -36.53
C TYR A 226 -6.82 26.37 -37.96
N GLU A 227 -8.14 26.56 -38.06
CA GLU A 227 -8.77 27.11 -39.26
C GLU A 227 -8.55 28.63 -39.26
N VAL A 228 -8.02 29.16 -40.36
CA VAL A 228 -7.78 30.61 -40.55
C VAL A 228 -8.98 31.23 -41.28
N GLU A 229 -9.26 32.50 -41.01
CA GLU A 229 -10.34 33.21 -41.69
C GLU A 229 -10.05 33.38 -43.19
N GLU A 230 -11.12 33.58 -43.98
CA GLU A 230 -11.03 33.69 -45.44
C GLU A 230 -10.15 34.89 -45.83
N GLY A 231 -8.90 34.62 -46.25
CA GLY A 231 -7.91 35.63 -46.65
C GLY A 231 -6.63 35.67 -45.81
N GLU A 232 -6.53 34.88 -44.73
CA GLU A 232 -5.32 34.76 -43.92
C GLU A 232 -4.45 33.57 -44.37
N GLU A 233 -3.11 33.76 -44.38
CA GLU A 233 -2.16 32.69 -44.68
C GLU A 233 -1.93 31.81 -43.45
N LYS A 234 -2.10 30.50 -43.63
CA LYS A 234 -1.83 29.51 -42.59
C LYS A 234 -0.32 29.26 -42.48
N PRO A 235 0.29 29.36 -41.29
CA PRO A 235 1.71 29.04 -41.11
C PRO A 235 2.02 27.60 -41.53
N ASP A 236 3.15 27.41 -42.21
CA ASP A 236 3.64 26.08 -42.56
C ASP A 236 3.96 25.27 -41.29
N VAL A 237 3.67 23.97 -41.33
CA VAL A 237 4.01 23.06 -40.22
C VAL A 237 5.51 22.73 -40.31
N PRO A 238 6.31 22.98 -39.25
CA PRO A 238 7.73 22.63 -39.27
C PRO A 238 7.91 21.11 -39.39
N THR A 239 9.01 20.72 -40.04
CA THR A 239 9.43 19.32 -40.08
C THR A 239 9.82 18.83 -38.69
N TRP A 240 9.73 17.52 -38.45
CA TRP A 240 10.12 16.97 -37.15
C TRP A 240 11.59 17.26 -36.80
N GLU A 241 12.48 17.31 -37.80
CA GLU A 241 13.89 17.66 -37.61
C GLU A 241 14.07 19.07 -37.04
N GLU A 242 13.31 20.05 -37.56
CA GLU A 242 13.31 21.42 -37.05
C GLU A 242 12.79 21.47 -35.60
N VAL A 243 11.68 20.78 -35.32
CA VAL A 243 11.10 20.70 -33.96
C VAL A 243 12.08 20.08 -32.96
N MET A 244 12.79 19.01 -33.35
CA MET A 244 13.81 18.38 -32.51
C MET A 244 14.95 19.33 -32.17
N ILE A 245 15.46 20.08 -33.15
CA ILE A 245 16.57 21.02 -32.94
C ILE A 245 16.12 22.16 -32.02
N GLU A 246 14.95 22.75 -32.27
CA GLU A 246 14.45 23.91 -31.53
C GLU A 246 14.14 23.56 -30.06
N HIS A 247 13.48 22.43 -29.82
CA HIS A 247 13.01 22.03 -28.49
C HIS A 247 13.90 21.00 -27.77
N ARG A 248 14.99 20.58 -28.41
CA ARG A 248 15.93 19.55 -27.92
C ARG A 248 15.22 18.22 -27.64
N LEU A 249 14.33 17.81 -28.54
CA LEU A 249 13.61 16.55 -28.47
C LEU A 249 14.37 15.42 -29.18
N THR A 250 14.01 14.18 -28.87
CA THR A 250 14.53 12.99 -29.53
C THR A 250 13.68 12.59 -30.73
N ASP A 251 14.23 11.77 -31.64
CA ASP A 251 13.41 11.07 -32.63
C ASP A 251 12.66 9.91 -31.95
N PHE A 252 11.38 10.14 -31.64
CA PHE A 252 10.54 9.13 -31.00
C PHE A 252 10.21 7.95 -31.93
N GLU A 253 10.05 8.21 -33.22
CA GLU A 253 9.62 7.20 -34.18
C GLU A 253 10.74 6.27 -34.62
N GLU A 254 11.99 6.74 -34.59
CA GLU A 254 13.19 5.90 -34.73
C GLU A 254 13.34 4.93 -33.54
N ARG A 255 13.02 5.38 -32.33
CA ARG A 255 13.16 4.58 -31.10
C ARG A 255 12.16 3.42 -30.99
N LEU A 256 10.97 3.53 -31.57
CA LEU A 256 9.96 2.47 -31.53
C LEU A 256 9.18 2.36 -32.85
N PRO A 257 9.23 1.19 -33.54
CA PRO A 257 8.55 0.99 -34.81
C PRO A 257 7.05 1.24 -34.73
N LYS A 258 6.47 1.76 -35.83
CA LYS A 258 5.03 2.06 -35.94
C LYS A 258 4.12 0.89 -35.55
N THR A 259 4.49 -0.33 -35.92
CA THR A 259 3.73 -1.54 -35.55
C THR A 259 3.67 -1.75 -34.03
N THR A 260 4.79 -1.57 -33.34
CA THR A 260 4.88 -1.70 -31.88
C THR A 260 4.21 -0.51 -31.18
N ARG A 261 4.37 0.72 -31.67
CA ARG A 261 3.63 1.90 -31.17
C ARG A 261 2.12 1.69 -31.26
N ASN A 262 1.62 1.18 -32.39
CA ASN A 262 0.20 0.90 -32.58
C ASN A 262 -0.32 -0.16 -31.59
N ASP A 263 0.44 -1.25 -31.39
CA ASP A 263 0.06 -2.28 -30.41
C ASP A 263 0.08 -1.72 -28.98
N LEU A 264 1.13 -1.00 -28.60
CA LEU A 264 1.28 -0.36 -27.30
C LEU A 264 0.13 0.63 -27.03
N ALA A 265 -0.14 1.54 -27.97
CA ALA A 265 -1.25 2.49 -27.88
C ALA A 265 -2.61 1.78 -27.72
N ARG A 266 -2.85 0.71 -28.48
CA ARG A 266 -4.08 -0.08 -28.38
C ARG A 266 -4.23 -0.68 -26.98
N ARG A 267 -3.16 -1.25 -26.43
CA ARG A 267 -3.17 -1.84 -25.08
C ARG A 267 -3.36 -0.81 -23.98
N LEU A 268 -2.68 0.34 -24.07
CA LEU A 268 -2.89 1.45 -23.15
C LEU A 268 -4.33 1.96 -23.22
N SER A 269 -4.89 2.16 -24.42
CA SER A 269 -6.26 2.65 -24.59
C SER A 269 -7.31 1.70 -24.01
N ALA A 270 -7.04 0.40 -23.90
CA ALA A 270 -7.98 -0.57 -23.32
C ALA A 270 -8.30 -0.25 -21.85
N TYR A 271 -7.37 0.40 -21.14
CA TYR A 271 -7.57 0.85 -19.75
C TYR A 271 -8.48 2.08 -19.62
N SER A 272 -8.81 2.75 -20.72
CA SER A 272 -9.77 3.86 -20.74
C SER A 272 -11.23 3.40 -20.79
N SER A 273 -11.49 2.09 -20.76
CA SER A 273 -12.83 1.52 -20.88
C SER A 273 -13.06 0.33 -19.94
N GLY A 274 -14.34 0.07 -19.62
CA GLY A 274 -14.75 -1.10 -18.85
C GLY A 274 -14.32 -1.09 -17.39
N VAL A 275 -14.23 -2.26 -16.77
CA VAL A 275 -13.90 -2.42 -15.33
C VAL A 275 -12.49 -1.92 -15.02
N ASN A 276 -11.56 -2.03 -15.96
CA ASN A 276 -10.18 -1.58 -15.80
C ASN A 276 -10.10 -0.07 -15.55
N GLN A 277 -10.94 0.74 -16.22
CA GLN A 277 -10.99 2.18 -15.99
C GLN A 277 -11.31 2.53 -14.52
N LEU A 278 -12.17 1.75 -13.88
CA LEU A 278 -12.53 1.97 -12.48
C LEU A 278 -11.33 1.79 -11.54
N LEU A 279 -10.33 0.98 -11.90
CA LEU A 279 -9.15 0.78 -11.06
C LEU A 279 -8.31 2.05 -10.93
N PHE A 280 -8.27 2.85 -11.99
CA PHE A 280 -7.40 4.02 -12.10
C PHE A 280 -8.14 5.34 -11.84
N SER A 281 -9.48 5.37 -11.97
CA SER A 281 -10.27 6.61 -11.87
C SER A 281 -11.35 6.62 -10.79
N ASN A 282 -11.78 5.46 -10.28
CA ASN A 282 -12.90 5.42 -9.34
C ASN A 282 -12.43 5.44 -7.88
N GLY A 283 -12.54 6.60 -7.25
CA GLY A 283 -12.30 6.78 -5.83
C GLY A 283 -11.26 7.86 -5.54
N VAL A 284 -10.72 7.82 -4.32
CA VAL A 284 -9.60 8.69 -3.96
C VAL A 284 -8.31 8.02 -4.47
N PRO A 285 -7.41 8.75 -5.14
CA PRO A 285 -6.11 8.20 -5.50
C PRO A 285 -5.30 7.79 -4.27
N ILE A 286 -4.56 6.69 -4.36
CA ILE A 286 -3.63 6.28 -3.31
C ILE A 286 -2.68 7.43 -2.96
N ASP A 287 -2.63 7.73 -1.66
CA ASP A 287 -1.76 8.73 -1.08
C ASP A 287 -1.27 8.23 0.28
N ILE A 288 0.05 8.16 0.45
CA ILE A 288 0.68 7.64 1.68
C ILE A 288 0.46 8.61 2.84
N ASP A 289 0.45 9.92 2.58
CA ASP A 289 0.26 10.93 3.61
C ASP A 289 -1.15 10.80 4.23
N SER A 290 -2.16 10.65 3.36
CA SER A 290 -3.53 10.35 3.76
C SER A 290 -3.66 9.05 4.59
N PHE A 291 -2.78 8.06 4.39
CA PHE A 291 -2.80 6.82 5.16
C PHE A 291 -2.15 6.93 6.53
N VAL A 292 -1.21 7.84 6.74
CA VAL A 292 -0.57 8.04 8.05
C VAL A 292 -1.31 9.07 8.91
N GLU A 293 -2.06 9.99 8.29
CA GLU A 293 -2.83 11.01 9.01
C GLU A 293 -4.16 10.46 9.56
N PRO A 294 -4.45 10.61 10.86
CA PRO A 294 -5.73 10.23 11.44
C PRO A 294 -6.84 11.23 11.11
N ALA A 295 -8.03 10.72 10.79
CA ALA A 295 -9.19 11.57 10.52
C ALA A 295 -9.80 12.04 11.85
N ILE A 296 -9.59 11.26 12.92
CA ILE A 296 -9.94 11.63 14.29
C ILE A 296 -8.65 11.91 15.07
N PRO A 297 -8.40 13.15 15.53
CA PRO A 297 -7.19 13.48 16.27
C PRO A 297 -6.91 12.52 17.44
N GLY A 298 -5.68 12.02 17.51
CA GLY A 298 -5.23 11.09 18.55
C GLY A 298 -5.49 9.61 18.25
N LYS A 299 -6.18 9.27 17.16
CA LYS A 299 -6.31 7.89 16.70
C LYS A 299 -5.14 7.42 15.84
N ILE A 300 -5.03 6.11 15.66
CA ILE A 300 -4.01 5.44 14.85
C ILE A 300 -4.69 4.78 13.64
N PRO A 301 -4.40 5.25 12.41
CA PRO A 301 -4.96 4.67 11.20
C PRO A 301 -4.54 3.21 10.96
N LEU A 302 -5.52 2.35 10.73
CA LEU A 302 -5.34 1.00 10.19
C LEU A 302 -6.04 0.93 8.83
N ASN A 303 -5.28 1.18 7.77
CA ASN A 303 -5.76 1.19 6.39
C ASN A 303 -5.72 -0.23 5.84
N ILE A 304 -6.88 -0.79 5.53
CA ILE A 304 -7.02 -2.14 4.97
C ILE A 304 -7.50 -2.00 3.53
N VAL A 305 -6.62 -2.29 2.57
CA VAL A 305 -6.96 -2.40 1.15
C VAL A 305 -7.47 -3.81 0.90
N TYR A 306 -8.78 -3.93 0.78
CA TYR A 306 -9.50 -5.19 0.60
C TYR A 306 -9.58 -5.52 -0.89
N LEU A 307 -8.75 -6.47 -1.35
CA LEU A 307 -8.61 -6.75 -2.79
C LEU A 307 -9.55 -7.85 -3.31
N ASN A 308 -10.33 -8.51 -2.45
CA ASN A 308 -11.31 -9.51 -2.88
C ASN A 308 -12.46 -8.91 -3.75
N THR A 309 -12.49 -7.58 -3.92
CA THR A 309 -13.36 -6.89 -4.88
C THR A 309 -12.83 -6.89 -6.30
N ILE A 310 -11.54 -7.16 -6.49
CA ILE A 310 -10.86 -7.35 -7.77
C ILE A 310 -10.97 -8.85 -8.08
N GLN A 311 -12.09 -9.27 -8.67
CA GLN A 311 -12.19 -10.62 -9.23
C GLN A 311 -11.41 -10.66 -10.55
N ASP A 312 -10.64 -11.74 -10.76
CA ASP A 312 -9.88 -12.03 -11.99
C ASP A 312 -10.70 -11.89 -13.28
#